data_AF-A0A951WD57-F1
#
_entry.id   AF-A0A951WD57-F1
#
_cell.length_a   1.000
_cell.length_b   1.000
_cell.length_c   1.000
_cell.angle_alpha   90.00
_cell.angle_beta   90.00
_cell.angle_gamma   90.00
#
_symmetry.space_group_name_H-M   'P 1'
#
loop_
_entity.id
_entity.type
_entity.pdbx_description
1 polymer ?
#
loop_
_entity_poly.entity_id
_entity_poly.type
_entity_poly.pdbx_seq_one_letter_code
_entity_poly.pdbx_strand_id
1 'polypeptide(L)'
;QKLIEDYFPYYKAQMDRVGRDRGWAPFTQLQFEGGMSPEGALVMGDINQAAEKIIEMAETFGLTRFVAHLDVGIPGHDELMKVIELYATKVIPQVKRAFDK
;
A
#
# COMPACT_ATOMS: atom_id res chain seq x y z
N GLN A 1 4.75 -11.63 -6.64
CA GLN A 1 6.07 -12.25 -6.40
C GLN A 1 7.17 -11.20 -6.33
N LYS A 2 7.49 -10.50 -7.43
CA LYS A 2 8.54 -9.47 -7.46
C LYS A 2 8.38 -8.36 -6.41
N LEU A 3 7.18 -7.82 -6.19
CA LEU A 3 6.94 -6.79 -5.16
C LEU A 3 7.28 -7.26 -3.74
N ILE A 4 7.05 -8.54 -3.43
CA ILE A 4 7.40 -9.10 -2.11
C ILE A 4 8.91 -9.19 -2.00
N GLU A 5 9.58 -9.76 -2.99
CA GLU A 5 11.04 -9.90 -3.00
C GLU A 5 11.76 -8.55 -2.90
N ASP A 6 11.28 -7.55 -3.65
CA ASP A 6 11.94 -6.26 -3.76
C ASP A 6 11.62 -5.34 -2.57
N TYR A 7 10.39 -5.34 -2.04
CA TYR A 7 9.94 -4.35 -1.06
C TYR A 7 9.87 -4.86 0.38
N PHE A 8 9.63 -6.17 0.59
CA PHE A 8 9.48 -6.74 1.93
C PHE A 8 10.70 -6.46 2.85
N PRO A 9 11.97 -6.56 2.39
CA PRO A 9 13.11 -6.28 3.27
C PRO A 9 13.09 -4.85 3.85
N TYR A 10 12.74 -3.86 3.03
CA TYR A 10 12.64 -2.46 3.44
C TYR A 10 11.46 -2.24 4.40
N TYR A 11 10.29 -2.77 4.05
CA TYR A 11 9.09 -2.67 4.87
C TYR A 11 9.29 -3.34 6.23
N LYS A 12 9.88 -4.55 6.23
CA LYS A 12 10.22 -5.28 7.45
C LYS A 12 11.17 -4.49 8.33
N ALA A 13 12.25 -3.92 7.78
CA ALA A 13 13.21 -3.15 8.56
C ALA A 13 12.53 -1.97 9.27
N GLN A 14 11.63 -1.26 8.59
CA GLN A 14 10.86 -0.17 9.17
C GLN A 14 9.86 -0.65 10.22
N MET A 15 9.12 -1.73 9.95
CA MET A 15 8.15 -2.29 10.90
C MET A 15 8.82 -2.90 12.12
N ASP A 16 9.98 -3.53 11.98
CA ASP A 16 10.79 -4.02 13.11
C ASP A 16 11.28 -2.85 13.97
N ARG A 17 11.68 -1.73 13.35
CA ARG A 17 12.07 -0.52 14.09
C ARG A 17 10.90 0.02 14.90
N VAL A 18 9.76 0.23 14.26
CA VAL A 18 8.53 0.72 14.91
C VAL A 18 8.02 -0.27 15.96
N GLY A 19 8.12 -1.56 15.68
CA GLY A 19 7.64 -2.64 16.54
C GLY A 19 8.41 -2.72 17.85
N ARG A 20 9.74 -2.49 17.83
CA ARG A 20 10.54 -2.42 19.06
C ARG A 20 10.03 -1.34 20.03
N ASP A 21 9.63 -0.19 19.52
CA ASP A 21 9.12 0.91 20.35
C ASP A 21 7.68 0.67 20.83
N ARG A 22 6.93 -0.18 20.12
CA ARG A 22 5.50 -0.46 20.39
C ARG A 22 5.25 -1.82 21.06
N GLY A 23 6.29 -2.60 21.34
CA GLY A 23 6.19 -3.94 21.93
C GLY A 23 5.66 -5.02 20.97
N TRP A 24 5.76 -4.82 19.66
CA TRP A 24 5.33 -5.79 18.66
C TRP A 24 6.41 -6.85 18.40
N ALA A 25 5.98 -8.06 18.04
CA ALA A 25 6.88 -9.09 17.56
C ALA A 25 7.54 -8.69 16.22
N PRO A 26 8.71 -9.26 15.87
CA PRO A 26 9.34 -9.03 14.57
C PRO A 26 8.37 -9.28 13.41
N PHE A 27 8.34 -8.36 12.46
CA PHE A 27 7.43 -8.41 11.33
C PHE A 27 7.81 -9.57 10.39
N THR A 28 6.83 -10.35 9.97
CA THR A 28 7.05 -11.57 9.17
C THR A 28 6.58 -11.38 7.74
N GLN A 29 7.10 -12.22 6.83
CA GLN A 29 6.66 -12.19 5.44
C GLN A 29 5.19 -12.59 5.31
N LEU A 30 4.73 -13.54 6.13
CA LEU A 30 3.31 -13.93 6.15
C LEU A 30 2.39 -12.76 6.54
N GLN A 31 2.82 -11.90 7.47
CA GLN A 31 2.07 -10.69 7.81
C GLN A 31 2.08 -9.67 6.66
N PHE A 32 3.17 -9.57 5.91
CA PHE A 32 3.22 -8.72 4.72
C PHE A 32 2.26 -9.22 3.63
N GLU A 33 2.33 -10.51 3.30
CA GLU A 33 1.45 -11.17 2.32
C GLU A 33 -0.03 -11.07 2.72
N GLY A 34 -0.35 -11.35 3.99
CA GLY A 34 -1.69 -11.16 4.53
C GLY A 34 -2.14 -9.70 4.49
N GLY A 35 -1.22 -8.75 4.74
CA GLY A 35 -1.49 -7.33 4.58
C GLY A 35 -1.83 -6.93 3.14
N MET A 36 -1.22 -7.59 2.15
CA MET A 36 -1.47 -7.37 0.73
C MET A 36 -2.72 -8.07 0.19
N SER A 37 -3.36 -8.97 0.95
CA SER A 37 -4.60 -9.61 0.50
C SER A 37 -5.72 -8.58 0.32
N PRO A 38 -6.81 -8.90 -0.41
CA PRO A 38 -7.95 -7.99 -0.56
C PRO A 38 -8.45 -7.44 0.80
N GLU A 39 -8.54 -8.30 1.81
CA GLU A 39 -9.02 -7.99 3.16
C GLU A 39 -7.93 -7.38 4.07
N GLY A 40 -6.67 -7.36 3.62
CA GLY A 40 -5.54 -6.84 4.38
C GLY A 40 -5.47 -5.31 4.44
N ALA A 41 -4.55 -4.75 5.21
CA ALA A 41 -4.44 -3.29 5.38
C ALA A 41 -3.58 -2.57 4.32
N LEU A 42 -2.77 -3.30 3.54
CA LEU A 42 -1.82 -2.72 2.60
C LEU A 42 -2.45 -2.54 1.22
N VAL A 43 -2.49 -1.29 0.74
CA VAL A 43 -2.87 -0.97 -0.64
C VAL A 43 -1.64 -1.15 -1.52
N MET A 44 -1.34 -2.41 -1.84
CA MET A 44 -0.16 -2.83 -2.59
C MET A 44 -0.53 -3.94 -3.57
N GLY A 45 -0.02 -3.87 -4.79
CA GLY A 45 -0.37 -4.78 -5.87
C GLY A 45 -0.18 -4.11 -7.22
N ASP A 46 -0.90 -4.59 -8.22
CA ASP A 46 -1.03 -3.85 -9.48
C ASP A 46 -1.97 -2.64 -9.35
N ILE A 47 -2.07 -1.86 -10.44
CA ILE A 47 -2.89 -0.65 -10.51
C ILE A 47 -4.35 -0.91 -10.17
N ASN A 48 -4.92 -2.01 -10.68
CA ASN A 48 -6.33 -2.33 -10.49
C ASN A 48 -6.58 -2.80 -9.06
N GLN A 49 -5.71 -3.66 -8.53
CA GLN A 49 -5.78 -4.10 -7.14
C GLN A 49 -5.71 -2.91 -6.16
N ALA A 50 -4.82 -1.95 -6.42
CA ALA A 50 -4.73 -0.74 -5.61
C ALA A 50 -6.01 0.13 -5.71
N ALA A 51 -6.54 0.31 -6.91
CA ALA A 51 -7.74 1.13 -7.13
C ALA A 51 -8.99 0.48 -6.50
N GLU A 52 -9.22 -0.81 -6.74
CA GLU A 52 -10.34 -1.59 -6.19
C GLU A 52 -10.33 -1.51 -4.67
N LYS A 53 -9.16 -1.71 -4.04
CA LYS A 53 -9.04 -1.64 -2.58
C LYS A 53 -9.31 -0.25 -2.02
N ILE A 54 -8.89 0.82 -2.71
CA ILE A 54 -9.21 2.19 -2.30
C ILE A 54 -10.72 2.44 -2.40
N ILE A 55 -11.37 1.97 -3.47
CA ILE A 55 -12.83 2.08 -3.66
C ILE A 55 -13.55 1.34 -2.53
N GLU A 56 -13.19 0.08 -2.28
CA GLU A 56 -13.79 -0.73 -1.21
C GLU A 56 -13.62 -0.08 0.17
N MET A 57 -12.43 0.42 0.49
CA MET A 57 -12.19 1.16 1.74
C MET A 57 -13.05 2.42 1.82
N ALA A 58 -13.17 3.17 0.72
CA ALA A 58 -13.96 4.39 0.69
C ALA A 58 -15.45 4.13 0.88
N GLU A 59 -15.99 3.08 0.26
CA GLU A 59 -17.39 2.65 0.44
C GLU A 59 -17.65 2.10 1.83
N THR A 60 -16.78 1.20 2.31
CA THR A 60 -16.93 0.53 3.61
C THR A 60 -16.89 1.50 4.77
N PHE A 61 -15.97 2.48 4.73
CA PHE A 61 -15.77 3.43 5.84
C PHE A 61 -16.40 4.80 5.59
N GLY A 62 -17.03 5.04 4.43
CA GLY A 62 -17.58 6.35 4.06
C GLY A 62 -16.50 7.44 3.96
N LEU A 63 -15.33 7.11 3.41
CA LEU A 63 -14.18 8.03 3.35
C LEU A 63 -14.47 9.18 2.39
N THR A 64 -14.17 10.40 2.81
CA THR A 64 -14.14 11.57 1.93
C THR A 64 -12.73 11.91 1.43
N ARG A 65 -11.71 11.23 1.97
CA ARG A 65 -10.30 11.43 1.63
C ARG A 65 -9.50 10.15 1.90
N PHE A 66 -8.64 9.79 0.95
CA PHE A 66 -7.61 8.77 1.10
C PHE A 66 -6.23 9.40 0.92
N VAL A 67 -5.28 9.09 1.80
CA VAL A 67 -3.89 9.57 1.75
C VAL A 67 -2.96 8.36 1.73
N ALA A 68 -2.20 8.21 0.66
CA ALA A 68 -1.23 7.12 0.51
C ALA A 68 0.12 7.50 1.12
N HIS A 69 0.69 6.60 1.91
CA HIS A 69 2.08 6.66 2.39
C HIS A 69 2.91 5.67 1.56
N LEU A 70 3.81 6.18 0.73
CA LEU A 70 4.45 5.40 -0.34
C LEU A 70 5.91 5.02 -0.05
N ASP A 71 6.59 5.72 0.86
CA ASP A 71 8.03 5.63 1.12
C ASP A 71 8.39 4.81 2.38
N VAL A 72 7.55 3.84 2.75
CA VAL A 72 7.79 3.01 3.94
C VAL A 72 9.05 2.16 3.75
N GLY A 73 10.05 2.39 4.60
CA GLY A 73 11.32 1.66 4.53
C GLY A 73 12.33 2.25 3.54
N ILE A 74 12.09 3.46 3.03
CA ILE A 74 13.00 4.21 2.16
C ILE A 74 13.29 3.45 0.85
N PRO A 75 12.28 3.24 -0.01
CA PRO A 75 12.49 2.63 -1.31
C PRO A 75 13.37 3.49 -2.21
N GLY A 76 13.87 2.91 -3.32
CA GLY A 76 14.65 3.63 -4.31
C GLY A 76 13.89 4.84 -4.85
N HIS A 77 14.59 5.97 -5.04
CA HIS A 77 13.95 7.21 -5.50
C HIS A 77 13.21 7.02 -6.84
N ASP A 78 13.84 6.35 -7.81
CA ASP A 78 13.25 6.12 -9.13
C ASP A 78 11.99 5.26 -9.06
N GLU A 79 11.98 4.25 -8.18
CA GLU A 79 10.82 3.40 -7.94
C GLU A 79 9.68 4.22 -7.32
N LEU A 80 9.99 5.04 -6.32
CA LEU A 80 9.02 5.93 -5.69
C LEU A 80 8.43 6.92 -6.70
N MET A 81 9.26 7.54 -7.54
CA MET A 81 8.80 8.45 -8.61
C MET A 81 7.88 7.71 -9.60
N LYS A 82 8.21 6.46 -9.95
CA LYS A 82 7.34 5.65 -10.81
C LYS A 82 6.01 5.31 -10.15
N VAL A 83 6.01 4.98 -8.87
CA VAL A 83 4.78 4.71 -8.10
C VAL A 83 3.92 5.98 -8.02
N ILE A 84 4.51 7.15 -7.79
CA ILE A 84 3.79 8.43 -7.80
C ILE A 84 3.15 8.69 -9.16
N GLU A 85 3.88 8.48 -10.26
CA GLU A 85 3.37 8.63 -11.62
C GLU A 85 2.17 7.70 -11.87
N LEU A 86 2.29 6.42 -11.53
CA LEU A 86 1.22 5.43 -11.72
C LEU A 86 0.01 5.72 -10.82
N TYR A 87 0.26 6.12 -9.57
CA TYR A 87 -0.80 6.50 -8.64
C TYR A 87 -1.60 7.69 -9.20
N ALA A 88 -0.90 8.74 -9.65
CA ALA A 88 -1.53 9.95 -10.20
C ALA A 88 -2.26 9.71 -11.53
N THR A 89 -1.66 8.93 -12.44
CA THR A 89 -2.14 8.82 -13.82
C THR A 89 -3.05 7.62 -14.07
N LYS A 90 -3.03 6.59 -13.19
CA LYS A 90 -3.79 5.35 -13.38
C LYS A 90 -4.76 5.09 -12.24
N VAL A 91 -4.28 5.09 -11.00
CA VAL A 91 -5.10 4.73 -9.82
C VAL A 91 -6.13 5.81 -9.52
N ILE A 92 -5.70 7.07 -9.33
CA ILE A 92 -6.62 8.17 -8.98
C ILE A 92 -7.78 8.31 -10.00
N PRO A 93 -7.54 8.29 -11.33
CA PRO A 93 -8.64 8.34 -12.29
C PRO A 93 -9.60 7.15 -12.23
N GLN A 94 -9.12 5.94 -11.94
CA GLN A 94 -9.98 4.77 -11.76
C GLN A 94 -10.87 4.93 -10.53
N VAL A 95 -10.30 5.34 -9.39
CA VAL A 95 -11.05 5.59 -8.15
C VAL A 95 -12.09 6.69 -8.36
N LYS A 96 -11.73 7.82 -8.96
CA LYS A 96 -12.68 8.93 -9.20
C LYS A 96 -13.86 8.49 -10.06
N ARG A 97 -13.62 7.75 -11.15
CA ARG A 97 -14.69 7.24 -12.01
C ARG A 97 -15.70 6.34 -11.29
N ALA A 98 -15.30 5.66 -10.22
CA ALA A 98 -16.21 4.85 -9.42
C ALA A 98 -17.20 5.70 -8.59
N PHE A 99 -16.86 6.96 -8.32
CA PHE A 99 -17.67 7.89 -7.51
C PHE A 99 -18.26 9.07 -8.30
N ASP A 100 -17.85 9.24 -9.56
CA ASP A 100 -18.45 10.21 -10.48
C ASP A 100 -19.84 9.69 -10.91
N LYS A 101 -20.90 10.35 -10.44
CA LYS A 101 -22.30 10.11 -10.83
C LYS A 101 -22.68 10.85 -12.10
#